data_AF-A0A392QYE4-F1
#
_entry.id   AF-A0A392QYE4-F1
#
_cell.length_a   1.000
_cell.length_b   1.000
_cell.length_c   1.000
_cell.angle_alpha   90.00
_cell.angle_beta   90.00
_cell.angle_gamma   90.00
#
_symmetry.space_group_name_H-M   'P 1'
#
loop_
_entity.id
_entity.type
_entity.pdbx_description
1 polymer ?
#
loop_
_entity_poly.entity_id
_entity_poly.type
_entity_poly.pdbx_seq_one_letter_code
_entity_poly.pdbx_strand_id
1 'polypeptide(L)'
;MGMEIVEPNTCIRGCCSSSSIPLHLPPSSYSLLSPIARGAESVVYEGTLNGDKVAVKKPILSLSQHINDFHKQLQLLWFVSFSPKSHVFIYFKD
;
A
#
# COMPACT_ATOMS: atom_id res chain seq x y z
N MET A 1 -15.51 4.15 10.78
CA MET A 1 -14.59 5.28 11.09
C MET A 1 -13.60 5.37 9.93
N GLY A 2 -13.40 6.55 9.35
CA GLY A 2 -12.48 6.72 8.22
C GLY A 2 -11.03 6.51 8.64
N MET A 3 -10.22 5.92 7.78
CA MET A 3 -8.76 5.82 8.00
C MET A 3 -8.18 7.23 8.07
N GLU A 4 -7.45 7.54 9.15
CA GLU A 4 -6.70 8.80 9.25
C GLU A 4 -5.38 8.64 8.50
N ILE A 5 -5.23 9.40 7.41
CA ILE A 5 -4.01 9.39 6.60
C ILE A 5 -2.97 10.24 7.31
N VAL A 6 -1.85 9.61 7.70
CA VAL A 6 -0.74 10.27 8.38
C VAL A 6 0.18 10.92 7.35
N GLU A 7 0.48 12.20 7.55
CA GLU A 7 1.38 12.96 6.66
C GLU A 7 2.86 12.81 7.07
N PRO A 8 3.81 12.77 6.10
CA PRO A 8 3.58 12.87 4.66
C PRO A 8 3.11 11.55 4.04
N ASN A 9 1.92 11.53 3.43
CA ASN A 9 1.41 10.34 2.74
C ASN A 9 1.96 10.26 1.32
N THR A 10 3.26 9.99 1.23
CA THR A 10 3.96 9.91 -0.05
C THR A 10 4.44 8.51 -0.38
N CYS A 11 4.59 8.18 -1.67
CA CYS A 11 5.22 6.93 -2.07
C CYS A 11 6.72 6.93 -1.69
N ILE A 12 7.39 5.77 -1.79
CA ILE A 12 8.83 5.64 -1.51
C ILE A 12 9.75 6.59 -2.32
N ARG A 13 9.24 7.17 -3.41
CA ARG A 13 9.96 8.15 -4.24
C ARG A 13 9.64 9.61 -3.90
N GLY A 14 8.70 9.87 -2.99
CA GLY A 14 8.24 11.22 -2.66
C GLY A 14 7.45 11.94 -3.76
N CYS A 15 7.25 11.33 -4.94
CA CYS A 15 6.63 11.97 -6.09
C CYS A 15 5.10 11.80 -6.18
N CYS A 16 4.54 10.94 -5.32
CA CYS A 16 3.13 10.58 -5.33
C CYS A 16 2.52 10.82 -3.96
N SER A 17 1.37 11.49 -3.87
CA SER A 17 0.56 11.66 -2.66
C SER A 17 -0.88 11.22 -2.89
N SER A 18 -1.59 10.80 -1.84
CA SER A 18 -3.01 10.41 -1.94
C SER A 18 -3.81 10.90 -0.73
N SER A 19 -5.06 11.30 -0.96
CA SER A 19 -6.01 11.68 0.11
C SER A 19 -6.96 10.54 0.50
N SER A 20 -6.86 9.37 -0.14
CA SER A 20 -7.79 8.24 0.08
C SER A 20 -7.10 6.92 0.38
N ILE A 21 -5.85 6.74 -0.08
CA ILE A 21 -5.09 5.50 0.11
C ILE A 21 -3.82 5.83 0.90
N PRO A 22 -3.58 5.19 2.06
CA PRO A 22 -2.30 5.31 2.71
C PRO A 22 -1.22 4.61 1.88
N LEU A 23 -0.18 5.37 1.54
CA LEU A 23 1.03 4.97 0.82
C LEU A 23 2.15 4.64 1.81
N HIS A 24 2.18 5.35 2.94
CA HIS A 24 3.13 5.11 4.01
C HIS A 24 2.36 5.06 5.34
N LEU A 25 2.61 4.01 6.11
CA LEU A 25 2.02 3.83 7.44
C LEU A 25 3.12 3.47 8.45
N PRO A 26 3.11 4.04 9.65
CA PRO A 26 4.05 3.62 10.68
C PRO A 26 3.85 2.12 11.01
N PRO A 27 4.91 1.34 11.25
CA PRO A 27 4.81 -0.09 11.57
C PRO A 27 3.91 -0.41 12.78
N SER A 28 3.67 0.57 13.66
CA SER A 28 2.79 0.44 14.81
C SER A 28 1.30 0.58 14.49
N SER A 29 0.92 1.11 13.31
CA SER A 29 -0.49 1.34 12.95
C SER A 29 -1.13 0.16 12.23
N TYR A 30 -0.38 -0.86 11.84
CA TYR A 30 -0.90 -2.04 11.16
C TYR A 30 -0.17 -3.31 11.58
N SER A 31 -0.74 -4.46 11.28
CA SER A 31 -0.07 -5.75 11.42
C SER A 31 -0.12 -6.51 10.10
N LEU A 32 1.01 -7.11 9.70
CA LEU A 32 1.07 -8.06 8.59
C LEU A 32 0.83 -9.46 9.13
N LEU A 33 -0.09 -10.17 8.51
CA LEU A 33 -0.38 -11.57 8.78
C LEU A 33 0.30 -12.42 7.70
N SER A 34 -0.39 -13.42 7.17
CA SER A 34 0.14 -14.31 6.15
C SER A 34 0.12 -13.70 4.74
N PRO A 35 1.09 -14.05 3.86
CA PRO A 35 1.00 -13.74 2.45
C PRO A 35 -0.21 -14.46 1.83
N ILE A 36 -1.02 -13.73 1.07
CA ILE A 36 -2.21 -14.25 0.38
C ILE A 36 -2.03 -14.31 -1.15
N ALA A 37 -1.11 -13.52 -1.71
CA ALA A 37 -0.73 -13.60 -3.12
C ALA A 37 0.70 -13.09 -3.35
N ARG A 38 1.38 -13.61 -4.38
CA ARG A 38 2.73 -13.17 -4.79
C ARG A 38 2.70 -12.78 -6.26
N GLY A 39 3.04 -11.52 -6.55
CA GLY A 39 3.32 -11.02 -7.89
C GLY A 39 4.82 -10.91 -8.15
N ALA A 40 5.20 -10.45 -9.34
CA ALA A 40 6.60 -10.26 -9.70
C ALA A 40 7.23 -9.06 -8.95
N GLU A 41 6.45 -7.99 -8.81
CA GLU A 41 6.88 -6.71 -8.25
C GLU A 41 6.50 -6.51 -6.77
N SER A 42 5.61 -7.35 -6.23
CA SER A 42 5.06 -7.19 -4.88
C SER A 42 4.47 -8.48 -4.31
N VAL A 43 4.29 -8.51 -3.00
CA VAL A 43 3.56 -9.57 -2.29
C VAL A 43 2.36 -8.94 -1.60
N VAL A 44 1.20 -9.57 -1.74
CA VAL A 44 -0.02 -9.20 -1.03
C VAL A 44 -0.09 -10.03 0.25
N TYR A 45 -0.25 -9.34 1.38
CA TYR A 45 -0.48 -9.95 2.68
C TYR A 45 -1.91 -9.68 3.13
N GLU A 46 -2.46 -10.61 3.91
CA GLU A 46 -3.53 -10.24 4.83
C GLU A 46 -2.92 -9.37 5.94
N GLY A 47 -3.64 -8.34 6.37
CA GLY A 47 -3.22 -7.51 7.48
C GLY A 47 -4.39 -6.97 8.27
N THR A 48 -4.07 -6.27 9.36
CA THR A 48 -5.04 -5.52 10.15
C THR A 48 -4.62 -4.06 10.25
N LEU A 49 -5.56 -3.15 10.07
CA LEU A 49 -5.38 -1.70 10.22
C LEU A 49 -6.54 -1.17 11.05
N ASN A 50 -6.26 -0.54 12.20
CA ASN A 50 -7.29 -0.11 13.16
C ASN A 50 -8.28 -1.20 13.59
N GLY A 51 -7.85 -2.47 13.58
CA GLY A 51 -8.70 -3.64 13.87
C GLY A 51 -9.48 -4.19 12.68
N ASP A 52 -9.53 -3.47 11.56
CA ASP A 52 -10.18 -3.94 10.33
C ASP A 52 -9.24 -4.84 9.50
N LYS A 53 -9.79 -5.90 8.91
CA LYS A 53 -9.07 -6.75 7.97
C LYS A 53 -8.90 -6.05 6.62
N VAL A 54 -7.69 -6.11 6.11
CA VAL A 54 -7.24 -5.33 4.95
C VAL A 54 -6.22 -6.13 4.14
N ALA A 55 -6.09 -5.80 2.86
CA ALA A 55 -5.06 -6.37 2.01
C ALA A 55 -3.88 -5.41 1.92
N VAL A 56 -2.68 -5.91 2.20
CA VAL A 56 -1.46 -5.10 2.21
C VAL A 56 -0.60 -5.46 1.03
N LYS A 57 -0.45 -4.53 0.07
CA LYS A 57 0.43 -4.75 -1.08
C LYS A 57 1.82 -4.18 -0.77
N LYS A 58 2.80 -5.06 -0.56
CA LYS A 58 4.19 -4.70 -0.21
C LYS A 58 5.11 -4.91 -1.42
N PRO A 59 5.83 -3.88 -1.90
CA PRO A 59 6.74 -4.03 -3.03
C PRO A 59 7.97 -4.87 -2.69
N ILE A 60 8.53 -5.52 -3.70
CA ILE A 60 9.82 -6.20 -3.63
C ILE A 60 10.89 -5.18 -4.02
N LEU A 61 11.68 -4.73 -3.04
CA LEU A 61 12.69 -3.68 -3.22
C LEU A 61 14.02 -4.16 -3.81
N SER A 62 14.13 -5.44 -4.18
CA SER A 62 15.39 -6.02 -4.65
C SER A 62 15.85 -5.51 -6.03
N LEU A 63 14.94 -4.99 -6.85
CA LEU A 63 15.23 -4.49 -8.19
C LEU A 63 14.54 -3.14 -8.42
N SER A 64 15.28 -2.17 -8.95
CA SER A 64 14.75 -0.85 -9.31
C SER A 64 13.59 -0.93 -10.32
N GLN A 65 13.61 -1.93 -11.20
CA GLN A 65 12.52 -2.22 -12.14
C GLN A 65 11.22 -2.58 -11.43
N HIS A 66 11.27 -3.42 -10.39
CA HIS A 66 10.08 -3.78 -9.62
C HIS A 66 9.49 -2.56 -8.90
N ILE A 67 10.35 -1.66 -8.40
CA ILE A 67 9.90 -0.38 -7.81
C ILE A 67 9.23 0.50 -8.88
N ASN A 68 9.78 0.58 -10.10
CA ASN A 68 9.17 1.33 -11.21
C ASN A 68 7.78 0.78 -11.57
N ASP A 69 7.65 -0.53 -11.71
CA ASP A 69 6.41 -1.16 -12.15
C ASP A 69 5.34 -1.09 -11.06
N PHE A 70 5.73 -1.31 -9.79
CA PHE A 70 4.86 -1.09 -8.64
C PHE A 70 4.38 0.37 -8.56
N HIS A 71 5.27 1.32 -8.81
CA HIS A 71 4.93 2.74 -8.82
C HIS A 71 3.94 3.10 -9.93
N LYS A 72 4.07 2.51 -11.13
CA LYS A 72 3.07 2.67 -12.20
C LYS A 72 1.71 2.09 -11.81
N GLN A 73 1.69 0.92 -11.16
CA GLN A 73 0.44 0.33 -10.69
C GLN A 73 -0.26 1.20 -9.66
N LEU A 74 0.50 1.81 -8.75
CA LEU A 74 0.01 2.81 -7.81
C LEU A 74 -0.67 3.98 -8.51
N GLN A 75 -0.02 4.55 -9.53
CA GLN A 75 -0.59 5.63 -10.32
C GLN A 75 -1.89 5.22 -11.02
N LEU A 76 -1.98 3.99 -11.55
CA LEU A 76 -3.21 3.48 -12.17
C LEU A 76 -4.34 3.28 -11.16
N LEU A 77 -4.04 2.77 -9.96
CA LEU A 77 -5.00 2.61 -8.87
C LEU A 77 -5.59 3.94 -8.41
N TRP A 78 -4.88 5.06 -8.62
CA TRP A 78 -5.44 6.38 -8.33
C TRP A 78 -6.49 6.83 -9.34
N PHE A 79 -6.29 6.52 -10.63
CA PHE A 79 -7.25 6.91 -11.67
C PHE A 79 -8.55 6.12 -11.55
N VAL A 80 -8.45 4.85 -11.19
CA VAL A 80 -9.61 4.00 -10.94
C VAL A 80 -9.98 4.18 -9.48
N SER A 81 -10.79 5.20 -9.16
CA SER A 81 -11.37 5.39 -7.82
C SER A 81 -12.19 4.17 -7.43
N PHE A 82 -11.52 3.16 -6.87
CA PHE A 82 -12.11 1.88 -6.51
C PHE A 82 -12.94 2.11 -5.25
N SER A 83 -14.23 1.74 -5.32
CA SER A 83 -15.17 1.86 -4.22
C SER A 83 -14.60 1.22 -2.93
N PRO A 84 -14.77 1.85 -1.74
CA PRO A 84 -14.04 1.54 -0.50
C PRO A 84 -14.35 0.17 0.13
N LYS A 85 -15.02 -0.75 -0.56
CA LYS A 85 -15.38 -2.07 -0.01
C LYS A 85 -14.21 -3.07 0.00
N SER A 86 -13.08 -2.70 -0.57
CA SER A 86 -11.84 -3.50 -0.52
C SER A 86 -10.72 -2.59 -0.09
N HIS A 87 -10.50 -2.50 1.23
CA HIS A 87 -9.46 -1.71 1.86
C HIS A 87 -8.08 -2.30 1.53
N VAL A 88 -7.59 -2.00 0.33
CA VAL A 88 -6.21 -2.27 -0.07
C VAL A 88 -5.40 -1.06 0.34
N PHE A 89 -4.43 -1.25 1.22
CA PHE A 89 -3.42 -0.22 1.47
C PHE A 89 -2.06 -0.66 0.95
N ILE A 90 -1.29 0.33 0.53
CA ILE A 90 0.01 0.10 -0.10
C ILE A 90 1.05 0.56 0.88
N TYR A 91 1.97 -0.34 1.20
CA TYR A 91 2.93 -0.09 2.25
C TYR A 91 4.35 -0.15 1.71
N PHE A 92 5.07 0.95 1.87
CA PHE A 92 6.50 1.03 1.67
C PHE A 92 7.20 0.97 3.03
N LYS A 93 8.01 -0.08 3.27
CA LYS A 93 9.08 -0.06 4.27
C LYS A 93 10.38 -0.21 3.53
N ASP A 94 11.37 0.58 3.94
CA ASP A 94 12.79 0.29 3.73
C ASP A 94 13.16 -1.15 4.14
#